data_AF-A0A836VKU7-F1
#
_entry.id   AF-A0A836VKU7-F1
#
_cell.length_a   1.000
_cell.length_b   1.000
_cell.length_c   1.000
_cell.angle_alpha   90.00
_cell.angle_beta   90.00
_cell.angle_gamma   90.00
#
_symmetry.space_group_name_H-M   'P 1'
#
loop_
_entity.id
_entity.type
_entity.pdbx_description
1 polymer ?
#
loop_
_entity_poly.entity_id
_entity_poly.type
_entity_poly.pdbx_seq_one_letter_code
_entity_poly.pdbx_strand_id
1 'polypeptide(L)'
;MKVLIVGAGVVGITTAYYLRADDHEITVIERQTGAGLETSFANAGQLCRYTARPWAAPSVPSMIIREFGRADAPFLVHLRADPAMWRWLAKFLLQCR
;
A
#
# COMPACT_ATOMS: atom_id res chain seq x y z
N MET A 1 4.19 30.03 1.11
CA MET A 1 5.41 29.61 0.34
C MET A 1 5.01 29.21 -1.08
N LYS A 2 5.94 29.12 -2.05
CA LYS A 2 5.66 28.54 -3.39
C LYS A 2 5.89 27.03 -3.37
N VAL A 3 4.91 26.25 -3.80
CA VAL A 3 4.97 24.78 -3.81
C VAL A 3 4.56 24.27 -5.19
N LEU A 4 5.40 23.39 -5.74
CA LEU A 4 5.13 22.66 -6.97
C LEU A 4 4.66 21.25 -6.64
N ILE A 5 3.51 20.85 -7.18
CA ILE A 5 2.96 19.50 -7.06
C ILE A 5 3.03 18.83 -8.42
N VAL A 6 3.60 17.63 -8.46
CA VAL A 6 3.72 16.82 -9.67
C VAL A 6 2.67 15.71 -9.61
N GLY A 7 1.71 15.77 -10.52
CA GLY A 7 0.58 14.85 -10.63
C GLY A 7 -0.71 15.43 -10.06
N ALA A 8 -1.76 15.43 -10.88
CA ALA A 8 -3.13 15.82 -10.55
C ALA A 8 -4.02 14.60 -10.26
N GLY A 9 -3.46 13.54 -9.68
CA GLY A 9 -4.23 12.44 -9.08
C GLY A 9 -4.89 12.86 -7.76
N VAL A 10 -5.67 11.96 -7.15
CA VAL A 10 -6.41 12.24 -5.90
C VAL A 10 -5.51 12.76 -4.77
N VAL A 11 -4.31 12.19 -4.62
CA VAL A 11 -3.33 12.62 -3.60
C VAL A 11 -2.80 14.02 -3.91
N GLY A 12 -2.45 14.30 -5.17
CA GLY A 12 -1.89 15.59 -5.58
C GLY A 12 -2.88 16.74 -5.40
N ILE A 13 -4.13 16.55 -5.86
CA ILE A 13 -5.18 17.59 -5.75
C ILE A 13 -5.61 17.82 -4.31
N THR A 14 -5.74 16.77 -3.50
CA THR A 14 -6.08 16.95 -2.06
C THR A 14 -4.95 17.66 -1.31
N THR A 15 -3.69 17.33 -1.60
CA THR A 15 -2.53 18.06 -1.06
C THR A 15 -2.55 19.53 -1.49
N ALA A 16 -2.79 19.81 -2.77
CA ALA A 16 -2.89 21.16 -3.32
C ALA A 16 -3.98 21.98 -2.61
N TYR A 17 -5.14 21.36 -2.37
CA TYR A 17 -6.26 21.98 -1.68
C TYR A 17 -5.89 22.42 -0.26
N TYR A 18 -5.32 21.51 0.55
CA TYR A 18 -4.95 21.84 1.93
C TYR A 18 -3.82 22.86 2.01
N LEU A 19 -2.79 22.74 1.16
CA LEU A 19 -1.72 23.74 1.14
C LEU A 19 -2.24 25.10 0.66
N ARG A 20 -3.18 25.14 -0.28
CA ARG A 20 -3.80 26.40 -0.71
C ARG A 20 -4.63 27.03 0.39
N ALA A 21 -5.29 26.22 1.22
CA ALA A 21 -6.04 26.67 2.40
C ALA A 21 -5.12 27.24 3.49
N ASP A 22 -3.89 26.76 3.60
CA ASP A 22 -2.81 27.31 4.45
C ASP A 22 -2.07 28.51 3.80
N ASP A 23 -2.68 29.19 2.82
CA ASP A 23 -2.13 30.37 2.13
C ASP A 23 -0.79 30.15 1.41
N HIS A 24 -0.53 28.93 0.92
CA HIS A 24 0.56 28.66 0.00
C HIS A 24 0.18 28.97 -1.45
N GLU A 25 1.15 29.42 -2.24
CA GLU A 25 1.04 29.56 -3.70
C GLU A 25 1.36 28.21 -4.33
N ILE A 26 0.38 27.61 -5.01
CA ILE A 26 0.48 26.24 -5.52
C ILE A 26 0.44 26.24 -7.04
N THR A 27 1.38 25.51 -7.64
CA THR A 27 1.33 25.12 -9.05
C THR A 27 1.23 23.61 -9.12
N VAL A 28 0.27 23.08 -9.88
CA VAL A 28 0.15 21.64 -10.15
C VAL A 28 0.51 21.39 -11.60
N ILE A 29 1.41 20.44 -11.85
CA ILE A 29 1.76 19.97 -13.20
C ILE A 29 1.23 18.55 -13.37
N GLU A 30 0.51 18.31 -14.47
CA GLU A 30 -0.03 17.01 -14.86
C GLU A 30 0.39 16.71 -16.31
N ARG A 31 0.71 15.44 -16.59
CA ARG A 31 1.05 14.98 -17.94
C ARG A 31 -0.19 14.70 -18.78
N GLN A 32 -1.27 14.26 -18.13
CA GLN A 32 -2.54 13.95 -18.76
C GLN A 32 -3.30 15.23 -19.14
N THR A 33 -4.27 15.08 -20.03
CA THR A 33 -5.12 16.19 -20.49
C THR A 33 -6.08 16.72 -19.42
N GLY A 34 -6.20 16.03 -18.29
CA GLY A 34 -7.05 16.41 -17.17
C GLY A 34 -6.62 15.72 -15.87
N ALA A 35 -7.20 16.17 -14.77
CA ALA A 35 -6.93 15.62 -13.45
C ALA A 35 -7.50 14.21 -13.30
N GLY A 36 -6.77 13.36 -12.58
CA GLY A 36 -7.26 12.05 -12.15
C GLY A 36 -7.46 11.01 -13.25
N LEU A 37 -6.91 11.18 -14.46
CA LEU A 37 -7.15 10.29 -15.60
C LEU A 37 -6.41 8.94 -15.59
N GLU A 38 -5.62 8.66 -14.54
CA GLU A 38 -4.88 7.39 -14.39
C GLU A 38 -5.46 6.55 -13.25
N THR A 39 -4.64 6.09 -12.30
CA THR A 39 -5.08 5.26 -11.15
C THR A 39 -6.27 5.87 -10.40
N SER A 40 -6.41 7.21 -10.40
CA SER A 40 -7.53 7.90 -9.73
C SER A 40 -8.86 7.84 -10.49
N PHE A 41 -8.87 7.53 -11.79
CA PHE A 41 -10.07 7.57 -12.63
C PHE A 41 -11.06 6.46 -12.29
N ALA A 42 -10.52 5.26 -12.01
CA ALA A 42 -11.29 4.04 -11.83
C ALA A 42 -10.77 3.18 -10.67
N ASN A 43 -10.45 3.79 -9.52
CA ASN A 43 -9.94 3.10 -8.32
C ASN A 43 -11.01 2.31 -7.52
N ALA A 44 -12.16 2.00 -8.13
CA ALA A 44 -13.34 1.37 -7.51
C ALA A 44 -13.95 2.11 -6.31
N GLY A 45 -13.40 3.26 -5.90
CA GLY A 45 -13.91 4.07 -4.78
C GLY A 45 -13.90 3.35 -3.43
N GLN A 46 -13.17 2.23 -3.31
CA GLN A 46 -13.19 1.43 -2.08
C GLN A 46 -12.37 2.10 -0.99
N LEU A 47 -13.05 2.51 0.08
CA LEU A 47 -12.40 2.97 1.30
C LEU A 47 -12.08 1.76 2.19
N CYS A 48 -10.93 1.13 1.93
CA CYS A 48 -10.44 0.03 2.74
C CYS A 48 -9.92 0.55 4.08
N ARG A 49 -10.76 0.51 5.13
CA ARG A 49 -10.38 0.84 6.52
C ARG A 49 -9.41 -0.14 7.18
N TYR A 50 -9.05 -1.23 6.50
CA TYR A 50 -8.01 -2.13 7.00
C TYR A 50 -6.69 -1.38 6.94
N THR A 51 -6.14 -1.11 8.13
CA THR A 51 -4.76 -0.62 8.28
C THR A 51 -3.88 -1.36 7.28
N ALA A 52 -3.19 -0.64 6.39
CA ALA A 52 -2.22 -1.18 5.46
C ALA A 52 -1.00 -1.70 6.25
N ARG A 53 -1.23 -2.70 7.09
CA ARG A 53 -0.16 -3.43 7.74
C ARG A 53 0.58 -4.16 6.62
N PRO A 54 1.90 -4.02 6.53
CA PRO A 54 2.68 -4.78 5.59
C PRO A 54 2.32 -6.26 5.73
N TRP A 55 2.17 -6.96 4.62
CA TRP A 55 1.98 -8.40 4.67
C TRP A 55 3.18 -9.09 5.35
N ALA A 56 4.37 -8.47 5.29
CA ALA A 56 5.55 -8.87 6.05
C ALA A 56 5.76 -7.99 7.30
N ALA A 57 4.75 -7.85 8.16
CA ALA A 57 4.93 -7.14 9.43
C ALA A 57 5.73 -8.00 10.45
N PRO A 58 6.45 -7.39 11.40
CA PRO A 58 7.27 -8.13 12.37
C PRO A 58 6.48 -9.10 13.27
N SER A 59 5.17 -8.91 13.43
CA SER A 59 4.29 -9.83 14.16
C SER A 59 3.86 -11.07 13.36
N VAL A 60 4.17 -11.14 12.06
CA VAL A 60 3.70 -12.21 11.17
C VAL A 60 4.34 -13.57 11.49
N PRO A 61 5.65 -13.69 11.75
CA PRO A 61 6.24 -14.99 12.11
C PRO A 61 5.60 -15.62 13.36
N SER A 62 5.37 -14.82 14.40
CA SER A 62 4.72 -15.32 15.63
C SER A 62 3.24 -15.68 15.41
N MET A 63 2.54 -14.94 14.55
CA MET A 63 1.18 -15.30 14.12
C MET A 63 1.17 -16.63 13.34
N ILE A 64 2.08 -16.83 12.40
CA ILE A 64 2.16 -18.07 11.60
C ILE A 64 2.39 -19.28 12.51
N ILE A 65 3.30 -19.18 13.47
CA ILE A 65 3.58 -20.26 14.43
C ILE A 65 2.36 -20.53 15.30
N ARG A 66 1.71 -19.48 15.82
CA ARG A 66 0.56 -19.60 16.72
C ARG A 66 -0.68 -20.18 16.05
N GLU A 67 -0.95 -19.80 14.81
CA GLU A 67 -2.14 -20.22 14.06
C GLU A 67 -1.87 -21.39 13.11
N PHE A 68 -0.69 -22.03 13.20
CA PHE A 68 -0.29 -23.09 12.27
C PHE A 68 -1.27 -24.27 12.32
N GLY A 69 -1.71 -24.73 11.14
CA GLY A 69 -2.64 -25.87 11.00
C GLY A 69 -4.13 -25.53 11.17
N ARG A 70 -4.47 -24.28 11.51
CA ARG A 70 -5.87 -23.82 11.53
C ARG A 70 -6.37 -23.51 10.12
N ALA A 71 -7.52 -24.08 9.75
CA ALA A 71 -8.15 -23.84 8.45
C ALA A 71 -8.71 -22.42 8.30
N ASP A 72 -8.97 -21.73 9.42
CA ASP A 72 -9.44 -20.35 9.50
C ASP A 72 -8.30 -19.34 9.74
N ALA A 73 -7.03 -19.77 9.66
CA ALA A 73 -5.91 -18.88 9.87
C ALA A 73 -5.84 -17.80 8.78
N PRO A 74 -5.47 -16.55 9.14
CA PRO A 74 -5.26 -15.48 8.17
C PRO A 74 -4.09 -15.76 7.21
N PHE A 75 -3.21 -16.71 7.56
CA PHE A 75 -2.11 -17.16 6.72
C PHE A 75 -2.06 -18.69 6.68
N LEU A 76 -2.41 -19.28 5.53
CA LEU A 76 -2.42 -20.72 5.32
C LEU A 76 -1.09 -21.18 4.72
N VAL A 77 -0.30 -21.92 5.51
CA VAL A 77 0.96 -22.52 5.05
C VAL A 77 0.74 -23.99 4.70
N HIS A 78 0.79 -24.30 3.41
CA HIS A 78 0.75 -25.68 2.92
C HIS A 78 2.17 -26.19 2.75
N LEU A 79 2.65 -27.01 3.68
CA LEU A 79 3.98 -27.57 3.60
C LEU A 79 4.08 -28.55 2.43
N ARG A 80 4.82 -28.16 1.40
CA ARG A 80 5.17 -29.00 0.25
C ARG A 80 6.67 -29.24 0.23
N ALA A 81 7.09 -30.38 -0.30
CA ALA A 81 8.50 -30.66 -0.58
C ALA A 81 8.97 -29.91 -1.85
N ASP A 82 8.81 -28.59 -1.86
CA ASP A 82 9.18 -27.70 -2.96
C ASP A 82 10.30 -26.74 -2.53
N PRO A 83 11.53 -26.88 -3.05
CA PRO A 83 12.65 -25.99 -2.74
C PRO A 83 12.38 -24.51 -3.06
N ALA A 84 11.57 -24.21 -4.07
CA ALA A 84 11.22 -22.84 -4.42
C ALA A 84 10.34 -22.19 -3.33
N MET A 85 9.37 -22.94 -2.82
CA MET A 85 8.53 -22.54 -1.68
C MET A 85 9.38 -22.21 -0.45
N TRP A 86 10.28 -23.11 -0.06
CA TRP A 86 11.13 -22.91 1.12
C TRP A 86 12.07 -21.71 0.98
N ARG A 87 12.63 -21.51 -0.21
CA ARG A 87 13.49 -20.35 -0.50
C ARG A 87 12.70 -19.04 -0.43
N TRP A 88 11.47 -19.03 -0.94
CA TRP A 88 10.60 -17.86 -0.86
C TRP A 88 10.18 -17.59 0.60
N LEU A 89 9.80 -18.63 1.35
CA LEU A 89 9.41 -18.49 2.76
C LEU A 89 10.55 -17.92 3.61
N ALA A 90 11.78 -18.40 3.42
CA ALA A 90 12.95 -17.84 4.10
C ALA A 90 13.15 -16.35 3.75
N LYS A 91 13.04 -15.96 2.47
CA LYS A 91 13.12 -14.55 2.06
C LYS A 91 11.99 -13.72 2.69
N PHE A 92 10.76 -14.22 2.69
CA PHE A 92 9.61 -13.55 3.28
C PHE A 92 9.81 -13.30 4.78
N LEU A 93 10.22 -14.32 5.53
CA LEU A 93 10.51 -14.19 6.97
C LEU A 93 11.65 -13.21 7.25
N LEU A 94 12.67 -13.14 6.40
CA LEU A 94 13.76 -12.15 6.52
C LEU A 94 13.30 -10.70 6.27
N GLN A 95 12.21 -10.49 5.53
CA GLN A 95 11.60 -9.16 5.32
C GLN A 95 10.59 -8.79 6.41
N CYS A 96 10.25 -9.71 7.32
CA CYS A 96 9.35 -9.43 8.46
C CYS A 96 10.11 -8.67 9.57
N ARG A 97 10.45 -7.41 9.32
CA ARG A 97 11.19 -6.53 10.23
C ARG A 97 10.35 -5.36 10.71
#